data_AF-U3AVY2-F1
#
_entry.id   AF-U3AVY2-F1
#
_cell.length_a   1.000
_cell.length_b   1.000
_cell.length_c   1.000
_cell.angle_alpha   90.00
_cell.angle_beta   90.00
_cell.angle_gamma   90.00
#
_symmetry.space_group_name_H-M   'P 1'
#
loop_
_entity.id
_entity.type
_entity.pdbx_description
1 polymer ?
#
loop_
_entity_poly.entity_id
_entity_poly.type
_entity_poly.pdbx_seq_one_letter_code
_entity_poly.pdbx_strand_id
1 'polypeptide(L)'
;MQNLTKLILLYLVMTTSASAALALDRTRVIFEQDSKLETIKIKNPADKPFLAQSWLSDINGEEANNEFVVIPPVMRIESNDYAILRIKALPLIENLPKDRESVYYLHVREVPPAKSSTNSDNKKNVGSIQIAIESVIKFFYRPSALSSIKNVDRHIMNSTKIIRNSNNTIDIENGSPFYVTLSELKVGDSKEAANFKPTMMAPFSRQSFKVGKNRTYTLSHINDYGATVTNTFDCKKSNVCLAQEKE
;
A
#
# COMPACT_ATOMS: atom_id res chain seq x y z
N MET A 1 -42.19 -17.13 -14.03
CA MET A 1 -40.72 -17.21 -13.77
C MET A 1 -39.93 -16.10 -14.47
N GLN A 2 -40.25 -15.69 -15.72
CA GLN A 2 -39.55 -14.59 -16.41
C GLN A 2 -39.62 -13.21 -15.72
N ASN A 3 -40.71 -12.88 -15.03
CA ASN A 3 -40.82 -11.60 -14.31
C ASN A 3 -39.99 -11.57 -13.01
N LEU A 4 -39.75 -12.74 -12.41
CA LEU A 4 -38.93 -12.86 -11.19
C LEU A 4 -37.43 -12.77 -11.53
N THR A 5 -36.99 -13.34 -12.65
CA THR A 5 -35.62 -13.17 -13.14
C THR A 5 -35.32 -11.73 -13.57
N LYS A 6 -36.29 -11.01 -14.15
CA LYS A 6 -36.14 -9.57 -14.44
C LYS A 6 -36.02 -8.72 -13.17
N LEU A 7 -36.75 -9.06 -12.11
CA LEU A 7 -36.69 -8.34 -10.82
C LEU A 7 -35.35 -8.56 -10.11
N ILE A 8 -34.80 -9.79 -10.18
CA ILE A 8 -33.48 -10.13 -9.62
C ILE A 8 -32.35 -9.43 -10.41
N LEU A 9 -32.48 -9.33 -11.73
CA LEU A 9 -31.49 -8.62 -12.56
C LEU A 9 -31.49 -7.10 -12.31
N LEU A 10 -32.64 -6.51 -11.97
CA LEU A 10 -32.76 -5.09 -11.63
C LEU A 10 -32.13 -4.75 -10.27
N TYR A 11 -32.19 -5.67 -9.31
CA TYR A 11 -31.61 -5.47 -7.97
C TYR A 11 -30.07 -5.59 -7.98
N LEU A 12 -29.49 -6.31 -8.94
CA LEU A 12 -28.04 -6.52 -9.04
C LEU A 12 -27.27 -5.28 -9.55
N VAL A 13 -27.98 -4.25 -10.06
CA VAL A 13 -27.37 -3.02 -10.62
C VAL A 13 -27.28 -1.90 -9.58
N MET A 14 -27.86 -2.07 -8.39
CA MET A 14 -27.74 -1.09 -7.30
C MET A 14 -26.45 -1.30 -6.50
N THR A 15 -25.30 -1.07 -7.13
CA THR A 15 -24.04 -0.92 -6.39
C THR A 15 -24.02 0.45 -5.74
N THR A 16 -24.02 0.50 -4.41
CA THR A 16 -23.74 1.73 -3.68
C THR A 16 -22.27 2.09 -3.88
N SER A 17 -21.99 3.15 -4.63
CA SER A 17 -20.66 3.73 -4.72
C SER A 17 -20.31 4.32 -3.36
N ALA A 18 -19.38 3.69 -2.64
CA ALA A 18 -18.74 4.32 -1.50
C ALA A 18 -17.89 5.48 -2.02
N SER A 19 -18.32 6.72 -1.77
CA SER A 19 -17.58 7.91 -2.16
C SER A 19 -16.59 8.27 -1.06
N ALA A 20 -15.31 7.97 -1.26
CA ALA A 20 -14.25 8.66 -0.52
C ALA A 20 -14.18 10.10 -1.04
N ALA A 21 -14.08 11.09 -0.16
CA ALA A 21 -14.14 12.47 -0.64
C ALA A 21 -12.85 12.86 -1.37
N LEU A 22 -11.70 12.33 -0.95
CA LEU A 22 -10.45 12.42 -1.70
C LEU A 22 -9.88 11.03 -2.04
N ALA A 23 -9.39 10.87 -3.28
CA ALA A 23 -8.79 9.64 -3.78
C ALA A 23 -7.41 9.89 -4.40
N LEU A 24 -6.44 9.04 -4.06
CA LEU A 24 -5.09 9.07 -4.64
C LEU A 24 -5.05 8.24 -5.93
N ASP A 25 -4.16 8.60 -6.85
CA ASP A 25 -3.96 7.88 -8.12
C ASP A 25 -3.22 6.54 -7.98
N ARG A 26 -2.65 6.26 -6.80
CA ARG A 26 -1.88 5.04 -6.50
C ARG A 26 -1.93 4.68 -5.02
N THR A 27 -1.59 3.43 -4.71
CA THR A 27 -1.61 2.86 -3.35
C THR A 27 -0.24 2.83 -2.66
N ARG A 28 0.81 3.23 -3.38
CA ARG A 28 2.19 3.39 -2.88
C ARG A 28 2.99 4.30 -3.80
N VAL A 29 4.07 4.87 -3.27
CA VAL A 29 4.94 5.80 -3.99
C VAL A 29 6.38 5.28 -3.96
N ILE A 30 7.06 5.31 -5.09
CA ILE A 30 8.51 5.08 -5.17
C ILE A 30 9.15 6.42 -5.51
N PHE A 31 10.03 6.89 -4.64
CA PHE A 31 10.87 8.06 -4.85
C PHE A 31 12.28 7.58 -5.19
N GLU A 32 12.63 7.64 -6.45
CA GLU A 32 13.99 7.35 -6.92
C GLU A 32 14.93 8.49 -6.51
N GLN A 33 16.10 8.19 -5.96
CA GLN A 33 17.08 9.20 -5.52
C GLN A 33 17.52 10.13 -6.65
N ASP A 34 17.60 9.63 -7.89
CA ASP A 34 17.95 10.44 -9.06
C ASP A 34 16.81 11.38 -9.49
N SER A 35 15.60 11.20 -8.94
CA SER A 35 14.48 12.09 -9.16
C SER A 35 14.57 13.31 -8.24
N LYS A 36 14.47 14.50 -8.82
CA LYS A 36 14.41 15.76 -8.05
C LYS A 36 13.04 15.99 -7.38
N LEU A 37 12.01 15.26 -7.83
CA LEU A 37 10.62 15.49 -7.46
C LEU A 37 9.77 14.27 -7.82
N GLU A 38 8.88 13.86 -6.93
CA GLU A 38 7.79 12.92 -7.26
C GLU A 38 6.44 13.63 -7.17
N THR A 39 5.47 13.23 -7.99
CA THR A 39 4.15 13.86 -8.02
C THR A 39 3.03 12.87 -7.79
N ILE A 40 2.07 13.24 -6.95
CA ILE A 40 0.89 12.42 -6.66
C ILE A 40 -0.36 13.21 -7.01
N LYS A 41 -1.26 12.59 -7.78
CA LYS A 41 -2.55 13.19 -8.11
C LYS A 41 -3.59 12.82 -7.07
N ILE A 42 -4.25 13.84 -6.51
CA ILE A 42 -5.42 13.69 -5.64
C ILE A 42 -6.65 14.10 -6.44
N LYS A 43 -7.68 13.26 -6.48
CA LYS A 43 -8.98 13.57 -7.07
C LYS A 43 -10.02 13.77 -5.99
N ASN A 44 -10.90 14.75 -6.16
CA ASN A 44 -12.11 14.91 -5.39
C ASN A 44 -13.33 14.44 -6.22
N PRO A 45 -13.79 13.19 -6.09
CA PRO A 45 -15.00 12.73 -6.76
C PRO A 45 -16.31 13.22 -6.10
N ALA A 46 -16.24 13.92 -4.95
CA ALA A 46 -17.43 14.42 -4.28
C ALA A 46 -18.04 15.63 -5.02
N ASP A 47 -19.32 15.87 -4.74
CA ASP A 47 -20.09 17.00 -5.25
C ASP A 47 -19.78 18.33 -4.53
N LYS A 48 -18.89 18.31 -3.54
CA LYS A 48 -18.52 19.45 -2.68
C LYS A 48 -17.00 19.64 -2.65
N PRO A 49 -16.52 20.85 -2.38
CA PRO A 49 -15.10 21.11 -2.20
C PRO A 49 -14.58 20.52 -0.88
N PHE A 50 -13.35 20.01 -0.90
CA PHE A 50 -12.64 19.49 0.28
C PHE A 50 -11.27 20.14 0.40
N LEU A 51 -10.78 20.26 1.63
CA LEU A 51 -9.38 20.53 1.88
C LEU A 51 -8.62 19.20 1.99
N ALA A 52 -7.42 19.14 1.44
CA ALA A 52 -6.48 18.04 1.61
C ALA A 52 -5.31 18.55 2.45
N GLN A 53 -5.01 17.88 3.56
CA GLN A 53 -3.77 18.05 4.32
C GLN A 53 -2.84 16.89 4.00
N SER A 54 -1.55 17.14 3.80
CA SER A 54 -0.61 16.10 3.38
C SER A 54 0.78 16.28 3.97
N TRP A 55 1.34 15.19 4.48
CA TRP A 55 2.67 15.14 5.09
C TRP A 55 3.26 13.72 4.96
N LEU A 56 4.57 13.59 5.23
CA LEU A 56 5.25 12.31 5.31
C LEU A 56 5.59 12.00 6.77
N SER A 57 5.51 10.73 7.15
CA SER A 57 6.01 10.23 8.42
C SER A 57 6.99 9.08 8.24
N ASP A 58 7.85 8.87 9.23
CA ASP A 58 8.73 7.71 9.33
C ASP A 58 7.97 6.46 9.80
N ILE A 59 8.69 5.35 10.03
CA ILE A 59 8.08 4.10 10.49
C ILE A 59 7.54 4.16 11.93
N ASN A 60 7.98 5.13 12.73
CA ASN A 60 7.53 5.36 14.11
C ASN A 60 6.34 6.32 14.16
N GLY A 61 5.97 6.93 13.03
CA GLY A 61 4.89 7.90 12.91
C GLY A 61 5.32 9.35 13.18
N GLU A 62 6.62 9.62 13.28
CA GLU A 62 7.16 10.98 13.40
C GLU A 62 7.23 11.65 12.03
N GLU A 63 6.94 12.95 11.94
CA GLU A 63 6.97 13.65 10.65
C GLU A 63 8.38 13.69 10.06
N ALA A 64 8.53 13.23 8.81
CA ALA A 64 9.80 13.11 8.09
C ALA A 64 10.21 14.42 7.38
N ASN A 65 10.07 15.54 8.07
CA ASN A 65 10.29 16.90 7.52
C ASN A 65 11.77 17.23 7.25
N ASN A 66 12.69 16.34 7.66
CA ASN A 66 14.12 16.52 7.49
C ASN A 66 14.60 16.01 6.13
N GLU A 67 14.06 14.87 5.67
CA GLU A 67 14.46 14.21 4.43
C GLU A 67 13.55 14.57 3.25
N PHE A 68 12.27 14.89 3.52
CA PHE A 68 11.29 15.18 2.49
C PHE A 68 10.38 16.35 2.86
N VAL A 69 9.84 17.00 1.83
CA VAL A 69 8.78 18.00 1.97
C VAL A 69 7.65 17.73 0.98
N VAL A 70 6.42 17.77 1.46
CA VAL A 70 5.19 17.64 0.66
C VAL A 70 4.64 19.04 0.38
N ILE A 71 4.41 19.36 -0.90
CA ILE A 71 4.02 20.68 -1.36
C ILE A 71 2.78 20.59 -2.28
N PRO A 72 1.70 21.35 -2.02
CA PRO A 72 1.45 22.12 -0.80
C PRO A 72 1.06 21.20 0.38
N PRO A 73 1.32 21.59 1.64
CA PRO A 73 0.92 20.82 2.82
C PRO A 73 -0.59 20.86 3.07
N VAL A 74 -1.27 21.93 2.61
CA VAL A 74 -2.73 22.05 2.65
C VAL A 74 -3.22 22.66 1.33
N MET A 75 -4.26 22.09 0.74
CA MET A 75 -4.88 22.65 -0.46
C MET A 75 -6.37 22.39 -0.55
N ARG A 76 -7.09 23.30 -1.20
CA ARG A 76 -8.51 23.12 -1.53
C ARG A 76 -8.64 22.47 -2.90
N ILE A 77 -9.50 21.47 -2.99
CA ILE A 77 -9.82 20.73 -4.21
C ILE A 77 -11.32 20.90 -4.45
N GLU A 78 -11.68 21.51 -5.57
CA GLU A 78 -13.08 21.74 -5.92
C GLU A 78 -13.81 20.42 -6.25
N SER A 79 -15.14 20.50 -6.28
CA SER A 79 -16.02 19.39 -6.64
C SER A 79 -15.64 18.81 -8.02
N ASN A 80 -15.52 17.49 -8.10
CA ASN A 80 -15.16 16.77 -9.32
C ASN A 80 -13.81 17.18 -9.96
N ASP A 81 -12.94 17.86 -9.22
CA ASP A 81 -11.64 18.33 -9.69
C ASP A 81 -10.47 17.49 -9.15
N TYR A 82 -9.24 17.83 -9.53
CA TYR A 82 -8.03 17.21 -9.04
C TYR A 82 -6.94 18.22 -8.71
N ALA A 83 -5.98 17.74 -7.94
CA ALA A 83 -4.83 18.45 -7.46
C ALA A 83 -3.56 17.61 -7.62
N ILE A 84 -2.41 18.26 -7.62
CA ILE A 84 -1.10 17.60 -7.68
C ILE A 84 -0.30 17.96 -6.44
N LEU A 85 0.00 16.96 -5.62
CA LEU A 85 1.04 17.03 -4.60
C LEU A 85 2.41 16.84 -5.24
N ARG A 86 3.39 17.54 -4.72
CA ARG A 86 4.79 17.48 -5.09
C ARG A 86 5.60 17.09 -3.88
N ILE A 87 6.38 16.03 -3.99
CA ILE A 87 7.27 15.56 -2.94
C ILE A 87 8.69 15.87 -3.38
N LYS A 88 9.43 16.63 -2.58
CA LYS A 88 10.84 16.97 -2.84
C LYS A 88 11.73 16.37 -1.77
N ALA A 89 12.89 15.89 -2.20
CA ALA A 89 13.97 15.54 -1.31
C ALA A 89 14.61 16.80 -0.70
N LEU A 90 15.04 16.68 0.55
CA LEU A 90 15.81 17.66 1.31
C LEU A 90 17.23 17.12 1.54
N PRO A 91 18.22 17.97 1.89
CA PRO A 91 19.63 17.55 1.97
C PRO A 91 19.92 16.36 2.91
N LEU A 92 19.13 16.18 3.98
CA LEU A 92 19.33 15.08 4.94
C LEU A 92 18.99 13.69 4.35
N ILE A 93 18.39 13.63 3.15
CA ILE A 93 18.18 12.37 2.42
C ILE A 93 19.51 11.63 2.14
N GLU A 94 20.64 12.35 2.09
CA GLU A 94 21.97 11.76 1.87
C GLU A 94 22.43 10.85 3.02
N ASN A 95 21.83 11.00 4.20
CA ASN A 95 22.09 10.16 5.38
C ASN A 95 21.37 8.80 5.31
N LEU A 96 20.43 8.64 4.37
CA LEU A 96 19.72 7.38 4.21
C LEU A 96 20.64 6.27 3.66
N PRO A 97 20.37 5.01 4.00
CA PRO A 97 21.08 3.87 3.44
C PRO A 97 21.15 3.93 1.91
N LYS A 98 22.32 3.66 1.35
CA LYS A 98 22.56 3.67 -0.11
C LYS A 98 22.47 2.29 -0.74
N ASP A 99 22.43 1.24 0.09
CA ASP A 99 22.45 -0.17 -0.31
C ASP A 99 21.05 -0.83 -0.27
N ARG A 100 20.04 -0.13 0.23
CA ARG A 100 18.68 -0.64 0.43
C ARG A 100 17.64 0.48 0.45
N GLU A 101 16.39 0.13 0.21
CA GLU A 101 15.28 1.08 0.37
C GLU A 101 15.12 1.58 1.80
N SER A 102 14.54 2.78 1.93
CA SER A 102 13.98 3.30 3.18
C SER A 102 12.47 3.48 3.03
N VAL A 103 11.70 3.25 4.09
CA VAL A 103 10.24 3.36 4.06
C VAL A 103 9.73 4.49 4.93
N TYR A 104 8.75 5.20 4.40
CA TYR A 104 7.98 6.28 4.99
C TYR A 104 6.50 6.07 4.68
N TYR A 105 5.64 6.93 5.20
CA TYR A 105 4.21 6.91 4.92
C TYR A 105 3.73 8.28 4.48
N LEU A 106 3.09 8.35 3.31
CA LEU A 106 2.41 9.55 2.84
C LEU A 106 1.00 9.55 3.43
N HIS A 107 0.73 10.57 4.22
CA HIS A 107 -0.58 10.86 4.78
C HIS A 107 -1.28 11.87 3.89
N VAL A 108 -2.55 11.60 3.55
CA VAL A 108 -3.45 12.55 2.90
C VAL A 108 -4.77 12.53 3.65
N ARG A 109 -4.98 13.55 4.48
CA ARG A 109 -6.18 13.72 5.30
C ARG A 109 -7.14 14.69 4.64
N GLU A 110 -8.37 14.27 4.43
CA GLU A 110 -9.41 15.19 3.97
C GLU A 110 -9.96 16.00 5.15
N VAL A 111 -10.26 17.27 4.89
CA VAL A 111 -10.93 18.16 5.83
C VAL A 111 -12.24 18.58 5.16
N PRO A 112 -13.38 18.01 5.61
CA PRO A 112 -14.69 18.32 5.06
C PRO A 112 -15.06 19.80 5.22
N PRO A 113 -15.92 20.35 4.34
CA PRO A 113 -16.44 21.70 4.52
C PRO A 113 -17.25 21.79 5.81
N ALA A 114 -17.19 22.95 6.46
CA ALA A 114 -18.03 23.23 7.62
C ALA A 114 -19.51 23.11 7.21
N LYS A 115 -20.34 22.51 8.08
CA LYS A 115 -21.78 22.50 7.89
C LYS A 115 -22.26 23.94 8.04
N SER A 116 -22.85 24.53 6.99
CA SER A 116 -23.46 25.84 7.15
C SER A 116 -24.64 25.70 8.09
N SER A 117 -24.63 26.45 9.19
CA SER A 117 -25.80 26.68 10.04
C SER A 117 -26.75 27.63 9.31
N THR A 118 -27.24 27.23 8.14
CA THR A 118 -28.30 27.96 7.43
C THR A 118 -29.53 27.07 7.37
N ASN A 119 -30.26 27.07 8.49
CA ASN A 119 -31.71 27.10 8.52
C ASN A 119 -32.10 27.72 9.87
N SER A 120 -32.37 29.02 9.83
CA SER A 120 -32.91 29.83 10.93
C SER A 120 -34.37 29.48 11.25
N ASP A 121 -34.75 28.20 11.26
CA ASP A 121 -36.11 27.77 11.57
C ASP A 121 -36.10 26.58 12.53
N ASN A 122 -36.11 26.88 13.83
CA ASN A 122 -36.80 26.15 14.90
C ASN A 122 -37.05 24.64 14.72
N LYS A 123 -36.01 23.84 14.43
CA LYS A 123 -36.07 22.37 14.56
C LYS A 123 -34.78 21.85 15.15
N LYS A 124 -34.89 21.46 16.42
CA LYS A 124 -34.12 20.47 17.19
C LYS A 124 -32.64 20.35 16.80
N ASN A 125 -31.75 20.59 17.76
CA ASN A 125 -30.34 20.19 17.71
C ASN A 125 -30.22 18.69 17.35
N VAL A 126 -30.22 18.36 16.06
CA VAL A 126 -29.90 17.01 15.58
C VAL A 126 -28.39 16.98 15.55
N GLY A 127 -27.79 16.30 16.53
CA GLY A 127 -26.36 16.02 16.55
C GLY A 127 -25.96 15.41 15.20
N SER A 128 -24.93 15.99 14.58
CA SER A 128 -24.56 15.63 13.22
C SER A 128 -23.15 15.06 13.23
N ILE A 129 -23.00 13.81 12.78
CA ILE A 129 -21.67 13.17 12.64
C ILE A 129 -21.03 13.68 11.34
N GLN A 130 -19.74 13.99 11.39
CA GLN A 130 -18.94 14.31 10.22
C GLN A 130 -17.72 13.39 10.23
N ILE A 131 -17.52 12.69 9.11
CA ILE A 131 -16.42 11.75 8.92
C ILE A 131 -15.37 12.45 8.06
N ALA A 132 -14.11 12.31 8.45
CA ALA A 132 -12.94 12.74 7.69
C ALA A 132 -12.05 11.51 7.48
N ILE A 133 -11.80 11.16 6.22
CA ILE A 133 -10.95 10.03 5.82
C ILE A 133 -9.49 10.49 5.72
N GLU A 134 -8.60 9.67 6.25
CA GLU A 134 -7.16 9.79 6.05
C GLU A 134 -6.64 8.59 5.28
N SER A 135 -6.05 8.86 4.11
CA SER A 135 -5.33 7.86 3.34
C SER A 135 -3.88 7.83 3.78
N VAL A 136 -3.40 6.66 4.20
CA VAL A 136 -1.99 6.43 4.56
C VAL A 136 -1.42 5.40 3.59
N ILE A 137 -0.51 5.82 2.71
CA ILE A 137 0.13 4.94 1.73
C ILE A 137 1.62 4.86 1.95
N LYS A 138 2.22 3.71 1.63
CA LYS A 138 3.67 3.51 1.78
C LYS A 138 4.42 4.35 0.75
N PHE A 139 5.46 5.03 1.21
CA PHE A 139 6.38 5.82 0.40
C PHE A 139 7.78 5.21 0.55
N PHE A 140 8.37 4.77 -0.55
CA PHE A 140 9.66 4.12 -0.56
C PHE A 140 10.69 5.04 -1.19
N TYR A 141 11.74 5.36 -0.45
CA TYR A 141 12.94 5.96 -1.00
C TYR A 141 13.82 4.86 -1.56
N ARG A 142 14.17 4.98 -2.85
CA ARG A 142 15.01 4.02 -3.56
C ARG A 142 16.33 4.66 -3.96
N PRO A 143 17.47 4.24 -3.36
CA PRO A 143 18.78 4.76 -3.73
C PRO A 143 19.17 4.41 -5.17
N SER A 144 19.97 5.28 -5.81
CA SER A 144 20.39 5.12 -7.22
C SER A 144 21.17 3.82 -7.47
N ALA A 145 21.81 3.26 -6.44
CA ALA A 145 22.49 1.96 -6.53
C ALA A 145 21.54 0.82 -6.93
N LEU A 146 20.25 0.93 -6.59
CA LEU A 146 19.23 -0.07 -6.89
C LEU A 146 18.60 0.11 -8.27
N SER A 147 18.79 1.25 -8.94
CA SER A 147 18.22 1.54 -10.27
C SER A 147 18.78 0.63 -11.38
N SER A 148 19.89 -0.06 -11.12
CA SER A 148 20.43 -1.10 -12.01
C SER A 148 19.54 -2.34 -12.11
N ILE A 149 18.66 -2.56 -11.12
CA ILE A 149 17.74 -3.70 -11.05
C ILE A 149 16.49 -3.41 -11.88
N LYS A 150 16.53 -3.78 -13.17
CA LYS A 150 15.43 -3.51 -14.11
C LYS A 150 14.12 -4.23 -13.80
N ASN A 151 14.19 -5.43 -13.24
CA ASN A 151 13.02 -6.23 -12.89
C ASN A 151 13.03 -6.51 -11.38
N VAL A 152 12.42 -5.58 -10.64
CA VAL A 152 12.31 -5.63 -9.18
C VAL A 152 11.60 -6.90 -8.71
N ASP A 153 10.46 -7.25 -9.33
CA ASP A 153 9.67 -8.43 -8.96
C ASP A 153 10.46 -9.74 -9.13
N ARG A 154 11.19 -9.89 -10.23
CA ARG A 154 12.07 -11.05 -10.47
C ARG A 154 13.23 -11.09 -9.49
N HIS A 155 13.81 -9.93 -9.17
CA HIS A 155 14.90 -9.84 -8.20
C HIS A 155 14.44 -10.23 -6.78
N ILE A 156 13.26 -9.74 -6.36
CA ILE A 156 12.60 -10.13 -5.11
C ILE A 156 12.35 -11.64 -5.10
N MET A 157 11.76 -12.19 -6.17
CA MET A 157 11.48 -13.61 -6.30
C MET A 157 12.75 -14.46 -6.10
N ASN A 158 13.83 -14.14 -6.82
CA ASN A 158 15.08 -14.90 -6.79
C ASN A 158 15.83 -14.77 -5.46
N SER A 159 15.64 -13.65 -4.76
CA SER A 159 16.29 -13.39 -3.47
C SER A 159 15.48 -13.87 -2.27
N THR A 160 14.20 -14.20 -2.47
CA THR A 160 13.32 -14.69 -1.41
C THR A 160 13.57 -16.17 -1.16
N LYS A 161 13.63 -16.56 0.11
CA LYS A 161 13.74 -17.96 0.52
C LYS A 161 12.69 -18.29 1.57
N ILE A 162 12.16 -19.51 1.49
CA ILE A 162 11.32 -20.05 2.56
C ILE A 162 12.08 -21.19 3.22
N ILE A 163 12.29 -21.14 4.53
CA ILE A 163 13.03 -22.14 5.29
C ILE A 163 12.04 -22.86 6.19
N ARG A 164 11.92 -24.18 6.03
CA ARG A 164 11.08 -25.04 6.87
C ARG A 164 11.79 -25.37 8.17
N ASN A 165 11.17 -25.06 9.29
CA ASN A 165 11.71 -25.32 10.62
C ASN A 165 11.00 -26.50 11.30
N SER A 166 11.62 -27.02 12.36
CA SER A 166 10.96 -27.94 13.29
C SER A 166 9.85 -27.21 14.05
N ASN A 167 8.69 -27.86 14.26
CA ASN A 167 7.49 -27.35 14.94
C ASN A 167 6.42 -26.66 14.07
N ASN A 168 6.30 -27.02 12.78
CA ASN A 168 5.29 -26.43 11.88
C ASN A 168 5.39 -24.89 11.84
N THR A 169 6.61 -24.43 11.64
CA THR A 169 6.93 -23.04 11.37
C THR A 169 7.76 -22.97 10.09
N ILE A 170 7.62 -21.86 9.38
CA ILE A 170 8.52 -21.48 8.29
C ILE A 170 9.09 -20.12 8.59
N ASP A 171 10.32 -19.89 8.13
CA ASP A 171 10.87 -18.54 8.03
C ASP A 171 10.82 -18.10 6.58
N ILE A 172 10.25 -16.93 6.33
CA ILE A 172 10.38 -16.25 5.05
C ILE A 172 11.53 -15.26 5.20
N GLU A 173 12.48 -15.30 4.29
CA GLU A 173 13.63 -14.41 4.22
C GLU A 173 13.49 -13.53 2.97
N ASN A 174 13.51 -12.22 3.18
CA ASN A 174 13.65 -11.24 2.12
C ASN A 174 15.13 -10.97 1.91
N GLY A 175 15.78 -11.68 0.97
CA GLY A 175 17.18 -11.45 0.64
C GLY A 175 17.43 -10.24 -0.27
N SER A 176 16.40 -9.45 -0.60
CA SER A 176 16.51 -8.32 -1.53
C SER A 176 16.72 -6.98 -0.79
N PRO A 177 17.24 -5.95 -1.49
CA PRO A 177 17.37 -4.60 -0.95
C PRO A 177 16.05 -3.82 -0.90
N PHE A 178 14.91 -4.43 -1.25
CA PHE A 178 13.59 -3.80 -1.34
C PHE A 178 12.70 -4.17 -0.16
N TYR A 179 11.77 -3.30 0.21
CA TYR A 179 10.68 -3.66 1.12
C TYR A 179 9.62 -4.49 0.39
N VAL A 180 9.31 -5.67 0.93
CA VAL A 180 8.37 -6.61 0.30
C VAL A 180 7.10 -6.70 1.13
N THR A 181 5.97 -6.26 0.57
CA THR A 181 4.66 -6.41 1.23
C THR A 181 4.04 -7.73 0.82
N LEU A 182 4.08 -8.70 1.72
CA LEU A 182 3.44 -10.00 1.55
C LEU A 182 1.93 -9.86 1.78
N SER A 183 1.14 -10.17 0.77
CA SER A 183 -0.33 -10.07 0.81
C SER A 183 -1.00 -11.41 1.11
N GLU A 184 -0.39 -12.52 0.67
CA GLU A 184 -0.98 -13.85 0.79
C GLU A 184 0.11 -14.92 0.92
N LEU A 185 -0.17 -15.96 1.69
CA LEU A 185 0.63 -17.18 1.79
C LEU A 185 -0.30 -18.39 1.67
N LYS A 186 0.00 -19.32 0.75
CA LYS A 186 -0.67 -20.63 0.63
C LYS A 186 0.31 -21.76 0.89
N VAL A 187 -0.22 -22.87 1.41
CA VAL A 187 0.57 -24.03 1.85
C VAL A 187 0.09 -25.26 1.07
N GLY A 188 0.89 -25.75 0.12
CA GLY A 188 0.44 -26.78 -0.83
C GLY A 188 -0.73 -26.32 -1.68
N ASP A 189 -1.68 -27.24 -1.91
CA ASP A 189 -2.91 -26.97 -2.67
C ASP A 189 -4.05 -26.40 -1.80
N SER A 190 -3.77 -26.10 -0.53
CA SER A 190 -4.78 -25.56 0.39
C SER A 190 -5.10 -24.08 0.08
N LYS A 191 -6.28 -23.64 0.55
CA LYS A 191 -6.58 -22.20 0.63
C LYS A 191 -5.61 -21.50 1.59
N GLU A 192 -5.61 -20.16 1.58
CA GLU A 192 -4.76 -19.29 2.41
C GLU A 192 -4.38 -19.89 3.77
N ALA A 193 -3.11 -19.73 4.14
CA ALA A 193 -2.57 -20.23 5.39
C ALA A 193 -3.35 -19.64 6.58
N ALA A 194 -3.93 -20.52 7.38
CA ALA A 194 -4.68 -20.12 8.58
C ALA A 194 -3.78 -19.25 9.47
N ASN A 195 -4.23 -18.01 9.74
CA ASN A 195 -3.55 -16.99 10.55
C ASN A 195 -2.42 -16.21 9.86
N PHE A 196 -2.25 -16.31 8.54
CA PHE A 196 -1.39 -15.36 7.84
C PHE A 196 -2.02 -13.96 7.88
N LYS A 197 -1.23 -12.96 8.27
CA LYS A 197 -1.60 -11.55 8.20
C LYS A 197 -0.67 -10.88 7.21
N PRO A 198 -1.20 -10.05 6.28
CA PRO A 198 -0.36 -9.26 5.41
C PRO A 198 0.68 -8.48 6.22
N THR A 199 1.93 -8.57 5.79
CA THR A 199 3.06 -7.99 6.51
C THR A 199 4.07 -7.42 5.54
N MET A 200 4.80 -6.41 5.99
CA MET A 200 5.87 -5.81 5.22
C MET A 200 7.21 -6.28 5.77
N MET A 201 7.99 -6.95 4.93
CA MET A 201 9.34 -7.36 5.24
C MET A 201 10.32 -6.26 4.86
N ALA A 202 11.23 -5.93 5.78
CA ALA A 202 12.31 -5.00 5.53
C ALA A 202 13.38 -5.64 4.61
N PRO A 203 14.22 -4.83 3.94
CA PRO A 203 15.36 -5.34 3.21
C PRO A 203 16.24 -6.24 4.06
N PHE A 204 16.64 -7.39 3.53
CA PHE A 204 17.52 -8.37 4.21
C PHE A 204 16.97 -8.91 5.54
N SER A 205 15.65 -8.86 5.75
CA SER A 205 15.01 -9.33 6.97
C SER A 205 14.46 -10.75 6.87
N ARG A 206 14.19 -11.36 8.03
CA ARG A 206 13.53 -12.67 8.14
C ARG A 206 12.36 -12.59 9.12
N GLN A 207 11.26 -13.28 8.81
CA GLN A 207 10.08 -13.36 9.68
C GLN A 207 9.54 -14.80 9.73
N SER A 208 9.18 -15.25 10.93
CA SER A 208 8.66 -16.59 11.18
C SER A 208 7.13 -16.63 11.14
N PHE A 209 6.56 -17.68 10.53
CA PHE A 209 5.13 -17.91 10.43
C PHE A 209 4.79 -19.33 10.87
N LYS A 210 3.75 -19.48 11.69
CA LYS A 210 3.27 -20.78 12.16
C LYS A 210 2.33 -21.41 11.14
N VAL A 211 2.90 -22.22 10.25
CA VAL A 211 2.18 -22.92 9.17
C VAL A 211 2.69 -24.35 9.03
N GLY A 212 1.80 -25.26 8.61
CA GLY A 212 2.15 -26.66 8.41
C GLY A 212 3.30 -26.86 7.43
N LYS A 213 4.13 -27.88 7.66
CA LYS A 213 5.19 -28.27 6.73
C LYS A 213 4.57 -28.77 5.41
N ASN A 214 4.99 -28.19 4.29
CA ASN A 214 4.58 -28.64 2.95
C ASN A 214 5.79 -28.70 2.02
N ARG A 215 5.61 -29.30 0.84
CA ARG A 215 6.60 -29.29 -0.24
C ARG A 215 6.57 -27.97 -1.00
N THR A 216 5.38 -27.40 -1.21
CA THR A 216 5.20 -26.16 -1.98
C THR A 216 4.56 -25.09 -1.12
N TYR A 217 4.97 -23.85 -1.35
CA TYR A 217 4.39 -22.65 -0.77
C TYR A 217 4.16 -21.65 -1.88
N THR A 218 3.01 -20.99 -1.87
CA THR A 218 2.73 -19.91 -2.82
C THR A 218 2.70 -18.60 -2.05
N LEU A 219 3.55 -17.67 -2.44
CA LEU A 219 3.69 -16.37 -1.80
C LEU A 219 3.27 -15.28 -2.78
N SER A 220 2.35 -14.42 -2.34
CA SER A 220 1.94 -13.25 -3.09
C SER A 220 2.49 -12.00 -2.44
N HIS A 221 3.06 -11.09 -3.23
CA HIS A 221 3.48 -9.77 -2.78
C HIS A 221 2.84 -8.67 -3.62
N ILE A 222 2.77 -7.47 -3.06
CA ILE A 222 2.35 -6.26 -3.80
C ILE A 222 3.57 -5.63 -4.44
N ASN A 223 3.54 -5.41 -5.75
CA ASN A 223 4.62 -4.76 -6.50
C ASN A 223 4.51 -3.22 -6.48
N ASP A 224 5.46 -2.54 -7.14
CA ASP A 224 5.56 -1.07 -7.17
C ASP A 224 4.30 -0.38 -7.73
N TYR A 225 3.57 -1.06 -8.61
CA TYR A 225 2.34 -0.57 -9.22
C TYR A 225 1.07 -0.88 -8.42
N GLY A 226 1.22 -1.52 -7.25
CA GLY A 226 0.09 -1.93 -6.41
C GLY A 226 -0.59 -3.24 -6.87
N ALA A 227 -0.04 -3.94 -7.85
CA ALA A 227 -0.56 -5.23 -8.31
C ALA A 227 -0.03 -6.38 -7.45
N THR A 228 -0.84 -7.43 -7.31
CA THR A 228 -0.43 -8.67 -6.64
C THR A 228 0.35 -9.55 -7.61
N VAL A 229 1.59 -9.88 -7.25
CA VAL A 229 2.46 -10.81 -7.97
C VAL A 229 2.60 -12.08 -7.14
N THR A 230 2.38 -13.24 -7.76
CA THR A 230 2.34 -14.53 -7.07
C THR A 230 3.41 -15.46 -7.59
N ASN A 231 4.24 -15.98 -6.67
CA ASN A 231 5.32 -16.90 -6.96
C ASN A 231 5.17 -18.20 -6.15
N THR A 232 5.52 -19.32 -6.77
CA THR A 232 5.52 -20.64 -6.12
C THR A 232 6.94 -21.03 -5.72
N PHE A 233 7.11 -21.51 -4.50
CA PHE A 233 8.38 -21.95 -3.94
C PHE A 233 8.32 -23.47 -3.69
N ASP A 234 9.27 -24.23 -4.24
CA ASP A 234 9.38 -25.69 -4.03
C ASP A 234 10.60 -25.99 -3.15
N CYS A 235 10.36 -26.72 -2.07
CA CYS A 235 11.39 -27.13 -1.12
C CYS A 235 12.19 -28.35 -1.59
N LYS A 236 11.76 -29.04 -2.65
CA LYS A 236 12.33 -30.32 -3.13
C LYS A 236 12.62 -31.25 -1.93
N LYS A 237 13.82 -31.84 -1.87
CA LYS A 237 14.31 -32.64 -0.72
C LYS A 237 15.05 -31.81 0.35
N SER A 238 15.08 -30.47 0.22
CA SER A 238 15.78 -29.54 1.13
C SER A 238 14.81 -28.88 2.11
N ASN A 239 15.28 -28.41 3.26
CA ASN A 239 14.47 -27.54 4.12
C ASN A 239 14.35 -26.11 3.57
N VAL A 240 15.16 -25.74 2.58
CA VAL A 240 15.10 -24.44 1.90
C VAL A 240 14.31 -24.57 0.60
N CYS A 241 13.31 -23.71 0.45
CA CYS A 241 12.43 -23.61 -0.71
C CYS A 241 12.80 -22.37 -1.52
N LEU A 242 12.97 -22.57 -2.82
CA LEU A 242 13.33 -21.52 -3.78
C LEU A 242 12.21 -21.34 -4.78
N ALA A 243 12.11 -20.13 -5.34
CA ALA A 243 11.12 -19.82 -6.35
C ALA A 243 11.27 -20.74 -7.57
N GLN A 244 10.14 -21.17 -8.12
CA GLN A 244 10.07 -21.81 -9.42
C GLN A 244 9.93 -20.74 -10.48
N GLU A 245 10.85 -20.70 -11.45
CA GLU A 245 10.67 -19.90 -12.64
C GLU A 245 9.51 -20.50 -13.45
N LYS A 246 8.53 -19.67 -13.82
CA LYS A 246 7.58 -20.03 -14.86
C LYS A 246 8.30 -19.87 -16.19
N GLU A 247 8.41 -20.97 -16.95
CA GLU A 247 8.81 -20.96 -18.36
C GLU A 247 7.91 -20.04 -19.19
#